data_AF-A0A7S1WCM2-F1
#
_entry.id   AF-A0A7S1WCM2-F1
#
_cell.length_a   1.000
_cell.length_b   1.000
_cell.length_c   1.000
_cell.angle_alpha   90.00
_cell.angle_beta   90.00
_cell.angle_gamma   90.00
#
_symmetry.space_group_name_H-M   'P 1'
#
loop_
_entity.id
_entity.type
_entity.pdbx_description
1 polymer ?
#
loop_
_entity_poly.entity_id
_entity_poly.type
_entity_poly.pdbx_seq_one_letter_code
_entity_poly.pdbx_strand_id
1 'polypeptide(L)'
;EEQVREIREIQAMFSSVDESMFTLFGTMSSWSLLHFAPLFAEIPALRPLFVLFYVYSAWALLAVMTGVVSENMIAIREQMVKEDEQREEVRKMLVTQTLMDLFREADADNSGTVSREEFNAMLRSPDLIRKVTRNTHMKIQDMQDLFDWLDHEGLGTVTVDEFMTGFRWANEPLRARSLVK
;
A
#
# COMPACT_ATOMS: atom_id res chain seq x y z
N GLU A 1 -30.77 -17.36 -51.98
CA GLU A 1 -29.98 -18.34 -51.18
C GLU A 1 -29.43 -17.73 -49.90
N GLU A 2 -28.93 -16.49 -49.96
CA GLU A 2 -28.39 -15.74 -48.81
C GLU A 2 -29.41 -15.49 -47.68
N GLN A 3 -30.60 -14.97 -47.98
CA GLN A 3 -31.70 -14.82 -47.00
C GLN A 3 -32.12 -16.12 -46.31
N VAL A 4 -32.11 -17.25 -47.02
CA VAL A 4 -32.48 -18.56 -46.46
C VAL A 4 -31.42 -19.05 -45.47
N ARG A 5 -30.16 -18.66 -45.69
CA ARG A 5 -29.04 -18.97 -44.81
C ARG A 5 -29.10 -18.11 -43.54
N GLU A 6 -29.37 -16.81 -43.67
CA GLU A 6 -29.53 -15.89 -42.53
C GLU A 6 -30.69 -16.31 -41.60
N ILE A 7 -31.84 -16.72 -42.16
CA ILE A 7 -32.99 -17.17 -41.38
C ILE A 7 -32.68 -18.47 -40.62
N ARG A 8 -31.93 -19.40 -41.21
CA ARG A 8 -31.49 -20.63 -40.52
C ARG A 8 -30.52 -20.33 -39.38
N GLU A 9 -29.63 -19.36 -39.57
CA GLU A 9 -28.70 -18.93 -38.53
C GLU A 9 -29.44 -18.30 -37.35
N ILE A 10 -30.46 -17.47 -37.60
CA ILE A 10 -31.33 -16.90 -36.56
C ILE A 10 -32.12 -17.98 -35.83
N GLN A 11 -32.68 -18.96 -36.55
CA GLN A 11 -33.40 -20.07 -35.92
C GLN A 11 -32.49 -20.94 -35.06
N ALA A 12 -31.22 -21.12 -35.44
CA ALA A 12 -30.24 -21.83 -34.63
C ALA A 12 -29.94 -21.07 -33.33
N MET A 13 -29.74 -19.75 -33.41
CA MET A 13 -29.48 -18.87 -32.26
C MET A 13 -30.58 -18.92 -31.18
N PHE A 14 -31.84 -19.12 -31.58
CA PHE A 14 -33.01 -19.16 -30.69
C PHE A 14 -33.73 -20.53 -30.68
N SER A 15 -33.02 -21.61 -31.03
CA SER A 15 -33.61 -22.95 -31.16
C SER A 15 -33.99 -23.58 -29.83
N SER A 16 -33.20 -23.32 -28.78
CA SER A 16 -33.41 -23.80 -27.43
C SER A 16 -33.13 -22.70 -26.40
N VAL A 17 -33.56 -22.91 -25.15
CA VAL A 17 -33.40 -21.92 -24.08
C VAL A 17 -31.91 -21.70 -23.76
N ASP A 18 -31.12 -22.77 -23.74
CA ASP A 18 -29.68 -22.74 -23.50
C ASP A 18 -28.92 -22.02 -24.61
N GLU A 19 -29.23 -22.28 -25.88
CA GLU A 19 -28.62 -21.58 -27.02
C GLU A 19 -29.02 -20.10 -27.06
N SER A 20 -30.28 -19.80 -26.72
CA SER A 20 -30.76 -18.43 -26.58
C SER A 20 -30.01 -17.68 -25.47
N MET A 21 -29.81 -18.33 -24.31
CA MET A 21 -29.06 -17.76 -23.20
C MET A 21 -27.59 -17.53 -23.57
N PHE A 22 -26.95 -18.48 -24.26
CA PHE A 22 -25.58 -18.35 -24.74
C PHE A 22 -25.42 -17.20 -25.75
N THR A 23 -26.35 -17.10 -26.71
CA THR A 23 -26.36 -16.05 -27.72
C THR A 23 -26.57 -14.66 -27.09
N LEU A 24 -27.48 -14.52 -26.12
CA LEU A 24 -27.70 -13.27 -25.40
C LEU A 24 -26.50 -12.91 -24.50
N PHE A 25 -25.88 -13.89 -23.84
CA PHE A 25 -24.65 -13.67 -23.08
C PHE A 25 -23.50 -13.20 -23.98
N GLY A 26 -23.30 -13.84 -25.14
CA GLY A 26 -22.31 -13.43 -26.13
C GLY A 26 -22.57 -12.01 -26.67
N THR A 27 -23.83 -11.63 -26.83
CA THR A 27 -24.23 -10.27 -27.21
C THR A 27 -23.84 -9.24 -26.15
N MET A 28 -24.08 -9.58 -24.88
CA MET A 28 -23.72 -8.75 -23.73
C MET A 28 -22.20 -8.57 -23.61
N SER A 29 -21.43 -9.64 -23.88
CA SER A 29 -19.96 -9.61 -23.83
C SER A 29 -19.30 -8.98 -25.06
N SER A 30 -19.94 -9.00 -26.23
CA SER A 30 -19.42 -8.45 -27.49
C SER A 30 -19.83 -7.00 -27.77
N TRP A 31 -20.71 -6.43 -26.94
CA TRP A 31 -21.16 -5.04 -27.01
C TRP A 31 -21.75 -4.66 -28.39
N SER A 32 -22.32 -5.66 -29.09
CA SER A 32 -22.76 -5.49 -30.48
C SER A 32 -24.07 -6.20 -30.76
N LEU A 33 -25.05 -5.43 -31.20
CA LEU A 33 -26.33 -5.91 -31.72
C LEU A 33 -26.28 -6.21 -33.23
N LEU A 34 -25.11 -6.06 -33.87
CA LEU A 34 -24.97 -6.19 -35.33
C LEU A 34 -25.28 -7.62 -35.81
N HIS A 35 -25.01 -8.63 -34.97
CA HIS A 35 -25.32 -10.04 -35.26
C HIS A 35 -26.82 -10.30 -35.43
N PHE A 36 -27.69 -9.41 -34.92
CA PHE A 36 -29.15 -9.51 -35.09
C PHE A 36 -29.71 -8.59 -36.17
N ALA A 37 -28.86 -7.93 -36.97
CA ALA A 37 -29.31 -7.13 -38.11
C ALA A 37 -30.32 -7.85 -39.03
N PRO A 38 -30.12 -9.12 -39.44
CA PRO A 38 -31.10 -9.82 -40.28
C PRO A 38 -32.41 -10.11 -39.54
N LEU A 39 -32.37 -10.33 -38.22
CA LEU A 39 -33.58 -10.50 -37.39
C LEU A 39 -34.42 -9.21 -37.34
N PHE A 40 -33.76 -8.06 -37.22
CA PHE A 40 -34.45 -6.77 -37.19
C PHE A 40 -35.00 -6.34 -38.55
N ALA A 41 -34.46 -6.87 -39.64
CA ALA A 41 -34.98 -6.64 -40.99
C ALA A 41 -36.34 -7.35 -41.20
N GLU A 42 -36.48 -8.56 -40.68
CA GLU A 42 -37.73 -9.36 -40.74
C GLU A 42 -38.78 -8.86 -39.74
N ILE A 43 -38.38 -8.54 -38.50
CA ILE A 43 -39.30 -8.10 -37.44
C ILE A 43 -38.79 -6.81 -36.77
N PRO A 44 -39.15 -5.62 -37.33
CA PRO A 44 -38.69 -4.34 -36.80
C PRO A 44 -39.14 -4.03 -35.36
N ALA A 45 -40.24 -4.63 -34.92
CA ALA A 45 -40.80 -4.42 -33.57
C ALA A 45 -39.92 -4.99 -32.44
N LEU A 46 -39.04 -5.96 -32.74
CA LEU A 46 -38.12 -6.53 -31.75
C LEU A 46 -36.93 -5.60 -31.44
N ARG A 47 -36.64 -4.65 -32.33
CA ARG A 47 -35.51 -3.71 -32.17
C ARG A 47 -35.54 -2.93 -30.85
N PRO A 48 -36.64 -2.24 -30.45
CA PRO A 48 -36.67 -1.54 -29.16
C PRO A 48 -36.54 -2.47 -27.96
N LEU A 49 -37.08 -3.70 -28.03
CA LEU A 49 -36.97 -4.69 -26.95
C LEU A 49 -35.51 -5.10 -26.71
N PHE A 50 -34.79 -5.45 -27.78
CA PHE A 50 -33.38 -5.83 -27.70
C PHE A 50 -32.47 -4.68 -27.30
N VAL A 51 -32.79 -3.44 -27.72
CA VAL A 51 -32.07 -2.25 -27.26
C VAL A 51 -32.26 -2.02 -25.76
N LEU A 52 -33.49 -2.16 -25.26
CA LEU A 52 -33.77 -2.01 -23.83
C LEU A 52 -33.08 -3.10 -23.01
N PHE A 53 -33.13 -4.35 -23.47
CA PHE A 53 -32.37 -5.45 -22.88
C PHE A 53 -30.87 -5.16 -22.86
N TYR A 54 -30.31 -4.69 -23.98
CA TYR A 54 -28.90 -4.35 -24.10
C TYR A 54 -28.49 -3.27 -23.09
N VAL A 55 -29.25 -2.17 -23.02
CA VAL A 55 -28.98 -1.08 -22.06
C VAL A 55 -29.04 -1.60 -20.63
N TYR A 56 -30.09 -2.35 -20.27
CA TYR A 56 -30.23 -2.89 -18.93
C TYR A 56 -29.08 -3.85 -18.56
N SER A 57 -28.74 -4.78 -19.46
CA SER A 57 -27.67 -5.75 -19.23
C SER A 57 -26.29 -5.08 -19.10
N ALA A 58 -25.99 -4.06 -19.93
CA ALA A 58 -24.74 -3.30 -19.86
C ALA A 58 -24.61 -2.53 -18.54
N TRP A 59 -25.69 -1.88 -18.08
CA TRP A 59 -25.70 -1.19 -16.79
C TRP A 59 -25.54 -2.16 -15.61
N ALA A 60 -26.23 -3.31 -15.66
CA ALA A 60 -26.12 -4.34 -14.64
C ALA A 60 -24.69 -4.91 -14.55
N LEU A 61 -24.07 -5.24 -15.69
CA LEU A 61 -22.68 -5.69 -15.72
C LEU A 61 -21.72 -4.66 -15.16
N LEU A 62 -21.86 -3.40 -15.56
CA LEU A 62 -20.99 -2.33 -15.09
C LEU A 62 -21.11 -2.18 -13.57
N ALA A 63 -22.32 -2.20 -13.02
CA ALA A 63 -22.56 -2.11 -11.58
C ALA A 63 -21.98 -3.29 -10.79
N VAL A 64 -22.10 -4.52 -11.31
CA VAL A 64 -21.53 -5.72 -10.67
C VAL A 64 -20.01 -5.68 -10.71
N MET A 65 -19.42 -5.33 -11.86
CA MET A 65 -17.97 -5.24 -12.01
C MET A 65 -17.36 -4.17 -11.11
N THR A 66 -17.97 -2.99 -11.02
CA THR A 66 -17.49 -1.93 -10.12
C THR A 66 -17.62 -2.33 -8.65
N GLY A 67 -18.71 -3.00 -8.27
CA GLY A 67 -18.90 -3.53 -6.92
C GLY A 67 -17.79 -4.50 -6.51
N VAL A 68 -17.58 -5.57 -7.30
CA VAL A 68 -16.59 -6.61 -7.00
C VAL A 68 -15.15 -6.05 -6.98
N VAL A 69 -14.82 -5.19 -7.95
CA VAL A 69 -13.49 -4.57 -8.00
C VAL A 69 -13.28 -3.65 -6.80
N SER A 70 -14.30 -2.88 -6.39
CA SER A 70 -14.21 -2.00 -5.22
C SER A 70 -14.05 -2.79 -3.92
N GLU A 71 -14.80 -3.88 -3.74
CA GLU A 71 -14.68 -4.74 -2.56
C GLU A 71 -13.27 -5.33 -2.45
N ASN A 72 -12.74 -5.87 -3.56
CA ASN A 72 -11.37 -6.38 -3.61
C ASN A 72 -10.34 -5.29 -3.28
N MET A 73 -10.52 -4.09 -3.81
CA MET A 73 -9.62 -2.95 -3.54
C MET A 73 -9.65 -2.54 -2.06
N ILE A 74 -10.83 -2.50 -1.44
CA ILE A 74 -10.98 -2.17 -0.02
C ILE A 74 -10.30 -3.23 0.86
N ALA A 75 -10.52 -4.52 0.56
CA ALA A 75 -9.92 -5.62 1.30
C ALA A 75 -8.38 -5.61 1.22
N ILE A 76 -7.82 -5.39 0.03
CA ILE A 76 -6.36 -5.26 -0.17
C ILE A 76 -5.82 -4.05 0.62
N ARG A 77 -6.55 -2.92 0.59
CA ARG A 77 -6.13 -1.71 1.33
C ARG A 77 -6.08 -1.95 2.83
N GLU A 78 -7.04 -2.66 3.41
CA GLU A 78 -7.03 -3.00 4.83
C GLU A 78 -5.84 -3.89 5.21
N GLN A 79 -5.53 -4.89 4.38
CA GLN A 79 -4.37 -5.75 4.58
C GLN A 79 -3.05 -4.98 4.48
N MET A 80 -2.90 -4.11 3.48
CA MET A 80 -1.71 -3.27 3.33
C MET A 80 -1.48 -2.36 4.53
N VAL A 81 -2.55 -1.77 5.10
CA VAL A 81 -2.43 -0.93 6.30
C VAL A 81 -1.95 -1.74 7.50
N LYS A 82 -2.53 -2.93 7.75
CA LYS A 82 -2.09 -3.80 8.86
C LYS A 82 -0.65 -4.27 8.68
N GLU A 83 -0.25 -4.59 7.45
CA GLU A 83 1.12 -4.99 7.15
C GLU A 83 2.09 -3.82 7.33
N ASP A 84 1.73 -2.61 6.92
CA ASP A 84 2.55 -1.40 7.11
C ASP A 84 2.70 -1.06 8.61
N GLU A 85 1.62 -1.14 9.39
CA GLU A 85 1.66 -1.00 10.85
C GLU A 85 2.58 -2.04 11.49
N GLN A 86 2.47 -3.32 11.10
CA GLN A 86 3.36 -4.36 11.61
C GLN A 86 4.82 -4.15 11.22
N ARG A 87 5.08 -3.73 9.97
CA ARG A 87 6.43 -3.42 9.49
C ARG A 87 7.04 -2.25 10.26
N GLU A 88 6.25 -1.20 10.51
CA GLU A 88 6.69 -0.05 11.32
C GLU A 88 6.95 -0.45 12.78
N GLU A 89 6.11 -1.29 13.39
CA GLU A 89 6.35 -1.80 14.75
C GLU A 89 7.62 -2.66 14.82
N VAL A 90 7.81 -3.58 13.88
CA VAL A 90 9.05 -4.38 13.79
C VAL A 90 10.27 -3.48 13.59
N ARG A 91 10.16 -2.46 12.72
CA ARG A 91 11.24 -1.48 12.50
C ARG A 91 11.55 -0.71 13.78
N LYS A 92 10.56 -0.21 14.51
CA LYS A 92 10.75 0.47 15.80
C LYS A 92 11.44 -0.44 16.82
N MET A 93 11.04 -1.70 16.91
CA MET A 93 11.67 -2.67 17.81
C MET A 93 13.14 -2.89 17.45
N LEU A 94 13.46 -3.10 16.17
CA LEU A 94 14.84 -3.30 15.71
C LEU A 94 15.73 -2.08 15.95
N VAL A 95 15.20 -0.87 15.68
CA VAL A 95 15.91 0.38 15.95
C VAL A 95 16.14 0.54 17.45
N THR A 96 15.12 0.32 18.28
CA THR A 96 15.21 0.41 19.74
C THR A 96 16.23 -0.57 20.30
N GLN A 97 16.23 -1.83 19.82
CA GLN A 97 17.20 -2.84 20.25
C GLN A 97 18.63 -2.43 19.87
N THR A 98 18.84 -1.97 18.64
CA THR A 98 20.18 -1.55 18.21
C THR A 98 20.67 -0.35 19.02
N LEU A 99 19.81 0.64 19.28
CA LEU A 99 20.19 1.81 20.08
C LEU A 99 20.50 1.42 21.53
N MET A 100 19.77 0.46 22.10
CA MET A 100 20.06 -0.06 23.43
C MET A 100 21.40 -0.79 23.49
N ASP A 101 21.73 -1.57 22.46
CA ASP A 101 23.02 -2.24 22.35
C ASP A 101 24.16 -1.22 22.21
N LEU A 102 23.96 -0.15 21.42
CA LEU A 102 24.91 0.96 21.30
C LEU A 102 25.10 1.71 22.62
N PHE A 103 24.02 1.96 23.36
CA PHE A 103 24.08 2.61 24.67
C PHE A 103 24.93 1.77 25.64
N ARG A 104 24.67 0.47 25.73
CA ARG A 104 25.44 -0.45 26.60
C ARG A 104 26.92 -0.53 26.24
N GLU A 105 27.27 -0.35 24.97
CA GLU A 105 28.66 -0.36 24.53
C GLU A 105 29.36 1.00 24.77
N ALA A 106 28.58 2.08 24.94
CA ALA A 106 29.08 3.41 25.27
C ALA A 106 29.19 3.66 26.79
N ASP A 107 28.23 3.16 27.57
CA ASP A 107 28.19 3.20 29.05
C ASP A 107 29.19 2.18 29.62
N ALA A 108 30.46 2.57 29.70
CA ALA A 108 31.56 1.70 30.12
C ALA A 108 31.55 1.46 31.64
N ASP A 109 31.02 2.41 32.41
CA ASP A 109 30.93 2.35 33.85
C ASP A 109 29.62 1.74 34.37
N ASN A 110 28.66 1.43 33.48
CA ASN A 110 27.30 0.97 33.80
C ASN A 110 26.57 1.91 34.78
N SER A 111 26.85 3.22 34.68
CA SER A 111 26.16 4.23 35.47
C SER A 111 24.69 4.37 35.10
N GLY A 112 24.28 3.87 33.92
CA GLY A 112 22.96 4.12 33.34
C GLY A 112 22.85 5.51 32.70
N THR A 113 23.98 6.19 32.53
CA THR A 113 24.12 7.49 31.88
C THR A 113 25.33 7.47 30.96
N VAL A 114 25.34 8.27 29.90
CA VAL A 114 26.51 8.44 29.04
C VAL A 114 27.07 9.83 29.29
N SER A 115 28.27 9.88 29.85
CA SER A 115 29.03 11.13 30.05
C SER A 115 29.60 11.66 28.74
N ARG A 116 29.93 12.96 28.71
CA ARG A 116 30.54 13.60 27.54
C ARG A 116 31.90 12.99 27.18
N GLU A 117 32.62 12.48 28.16
CA GLU A 117 33.88 11.76 27.99
C GLU A 117 33.65 10.40 27.31
N GLU A 118 32.67 9.62 27.79
CA GLU A 118 32.29 8.33 27.20
C GLU A 118 31.75 8.49 25.79
N PHE A 119 30.93 9.51 25.56
CA PHE A 119 30.43 9.84 24.24
C PHE A 119 31.56 10.18 23.27
N ASN A 120 32.53 10.99 23.70
CA ASN A 120 33.72 11.30 22.90
C ASN A 120 34.62 10.07 22.68
N ALA A 121 34.71 9.16 23.65
CA ALA A 121 35.44 7.90 23.50
C ALA A 121 34.74 6.98 22.49
N MET A 122 33.42 6.89 22.52
CA MET A 122 32.61 6.19 21.52
C MET A 122 32.85 6.75 20.12
N LEU A 123 32.84 8.08 19.96
CA LEU A 123 33.13 8.76 18.69
C LEU A 123 34.59 8.63 18.21
N ARG A 124 35.50 8.10 19.03
CA ARG A 124 36.88 7.77 18.63
C ARG A 124 37.05 6.29 18.27
N SER A 125 36.08 5.44 18.62
CA SER A 125 36.11 4.02 18.31
C SER A 125 35.60 3.75 16.89
N PRO A 126 36.44 3.25 15.95
CA PRO A 126 36.04 3.04 14.56
C PRO A 126 34.90 2.03 14.40
N ASP A 127 34.81 1.06 15.30
CA ASP A 127 33.81 -0.01 15.26
C ASP A 127 32.43 0.50 15.70
N LEU A 128 32.39 1.35 16.73
CA LEU A 128 31.16 1.97 17.22
C LEU A 128 30.61 2.98 16.23
N ILE A 129 31.47 3.85 15.67
CA ILE A 129 31.05 4.82 14.64
C ILE A 129 30.44 4.09 13.43
N ARG A 130 31.04 2.97 12.99
CA ARG A 130 30.48 2.18 11.88
C ARG A 130 29.12 1.60 12.21
N LYS A 131 28.91 1.09 13.43
CA LYS A 131 27.60 0.59 13.88
C LYS A 131 26.57 1.73 13.93
N VAL A 132 26.93 2.87 14.52
CA VAL A 132 26.02 4.02 14.62
C VAL A 132 25.66 4.55 13.24
N THR A 133 26.65 4.90 12.41
CA THR A 133 26.41 5.45 11.06
C THR A 133 25.62 4.49 10.16
N ARG A 134 25.79 3.16 10.30
CA ARG A 134 25.02 2.18 9.52
C ARG A 134 23.54 2.15 9.93
N ASN A 135 23.24 2.40 11.19
CA ASN A 135 21.89 2.23 11.74
C ASN A 135 21.12 3.55 11.86
N THR A 136 21.82 4.68 11.99
CA THR A 136 21.22 6.03 12.15
C THR A 136 21.50 6.96 10.98
N HIS A 137 22.41 6.62 10.06
CA HIS A 137 22.84 7.47 8.93
C HIS A 137 23.39 8.85 9.32
N MET A 138 23.68 9.08 10.61
CA MET A 138 24.20 10.35 11.12
C MET A 138 25.72 10.45 10.98
N LYS A 139 26.22 11.67 10.74
CA LYS A 139 27.65 11.98 10.81
C LYS A 139 28.06 12.26 12.26
N ILE A 140 29.37 12.28 12.48
CA ILE A 140 29.97 12.59 13.80
C ILE A 140 29.56 13.97 14.31
N GLN A 141 29.48 14.97 13.42
CA GLN A 141 29.04 16.33 13.76
C GLN A 141 27.58 16.33 14.23
N ASP A 142 26.68 15.73 13.45
CA ASP A 142 25.26 15.60 13.80
C ASP A 142 25.06 14.90 15.16
N MET A 143 25.93 13.95 15.51
CA MET A 143 25.91 13.27 16.80
C MET A 143 26.37 14.16 17.95
N GLN A 144 27.37 15.02 17.75
CA GLN A 144 27.81 15.99 18.76
C GLN A 144 26.71 17.04 19.00
N ASP A 145 26.10 17.54 17.93
CA ASP A 145 24.99 18.49 18.01
C ASP A 145 23.77 17.86 18.71
N LEU A 146 23.48 16.57 18.45
CA LEU A 146 22.44 15.83 19.15
C LEU A 146 22.72 15.70 20.65
N PHE A 147 23.97 15.40 21.03
CA PHE A 147 24.35 15.27 22.44
C PHE A 147 24.21 16.62 23.17
N ASP A 148 24.69 17.70 22.56
CA ASP A 148 24.54 19.05 23.10
C ASP A 148 23.08 19.49 23.19
N TRP A 149 22.21 19.02 22.29
CA TRP A 149 20.78 19.25 22.37
C TRP A 149 20.10 18.43 23.48
N LEU A 150 20.51 17.17 23.67
CA LEU A 150 19.95 16.29 24.70
C LEU A 150 20.36 16.69 26.13
N ASP A 151 21.57 17.22 26.31
CA ASP A 151 22.06 17.74 27.60
C ASP A 151 21.44 19.11 27.92
N HIS A 152 20.11 19.18 27.97
CA HIS A 152 19.36 20.41 28.28
C HIS A 152 19.67 20.94 29.69
N GLU A 153 20.04 20.06 30.63
CA GLU A 153 20.37 20.43 32.00
C GLU A 153 21.83 20.91 32.16
N GLY A 154 22.66 20.74 31.12
CA GLY A 154 24.08 21.13 31.15
C GLY A 154 24.91 20.34 32.17
N LEU A 155 24.47 19.12 32.49
CA LEU A 155 25.12 18.23 33.44
C LEU A 155 26.31 17.50 32.81
N GLY A 156 26.43 17.52 31.49
CA GLY A 156 27.46 16.78 30.75
C GLY A 156 27.20 15.28 30.68
N THR A 157 25.98 14.83 31.02
CA THR A 157 25.56 13.43 31.05
C THR A 157 24.18 13.29 30.44
N VAL A 158 23.96 12.27 29.62
CA VAL A 158 22.67 11.97 29.00
C VAL A 158 22.15 10.63 29.51
N THR A 159 20.92 10.58 30.00
CA THR A 159 20.29 9.34 30.47
C THR A 159 19.91 8.40 29.32
N VAL A 160 19.69 7.11 29.61
CA VAL A 160 19.20 6.14 28.61
C VAL A 160 17.94 6.66 27.91
N ASP A 161 16.99 7.21 28.66
CA ASP A 161 15.71 7.65 28.11
C ASP A 161 15.86 8.87 27.19
N GLU A 162 16.74 9.81 27.54
CA GLU A 162 17.08 10.96 26.71
C GLU A 162 17.83 10.52 25.45
N PHE A 163 18.83 9.65 25.58
CA PHE A 163 19.58 9.09 24.47
C PHE A 163 18.65 8.38 23.47
N MET A 164 17.79 7.48 23.97
CA MET A 164 16.82 6.75 23.15
C MET A 164 15.82 7.70 22.49
N THR A 165 15.41 8.76 23.17
CA THR A 165 14.47 9.75 22.62
C THR A 165 15.11 10.60 21.54
N GLY A 166 16.32 11.13 21.75
CA GLY A 166 17.01 11.93 20.74
C GLY A 166 17.33 11.14 19.49
N PHE A 167 17.83 9.90 19.63
CA PHE A 167 18.10 9.06 18.48
C PHE A 167 16.82 8.63 17.73
N ARG A 168 15.69 8.44 18.43
CA ARG A 168 14.39 8.23 17.77
C ARG A 168 13.99 9.43 16.94
N TRP A 169 14.15 10.64 17.46
CA TRP A 169 13.82 11.88 16.73
C TRP A 169 14.74 12.09 15.53
N ALA A 170 16.04 11.86 15.69
CA ALA A 170 17.00 12.04 14.60
C ALA A 170 16.85 11.00 13.48
N ASN A 171 16.41 9.79 13.81
CA ASN A 171 16.18 8.71 12.84
C ASN A 171 14.74 8.65 12.32
N GLU A 172 13.85 9.52 12.83
CA GLU A 172 12.50 9.65 12.28
C GLU A 172 12.63 10.32 10.90
N PRO A 173 12.17 9.67 9.81
CA PRO A 173 12.20 10.32 8.50
C PRO A 173 11.39 11.61 8.62
N LEU A 174 11.98 12.75 8.24
CA LEU A 174 11.39 14.09 8.30
C LEU A 174 9.98 14.11 7.68
N ARG A 175 8.98 13.74 8.48
CA ARG A 175 7.56 13.88 8.16
C ARG A 175 7.17 15.24 8.69
N ALA A 176 6.53 16.07 7.87
CA ALA A 176 6.12 17.44 8.19
C ALA A 176 5.28 17.60 9.48
N ARG A 177 4.85 16.50 10.12
CA ARG A 177 4.14 16.47 11.41
C ARG A 177 5.07 16.43 12.64
N SER A 178 6.37 16.18 12.49
CA SER A 178 7.34 16.11 13.61
C SER A 178 7.71 17.50 14.17
N LEU A 179 7.51 18.58 13.40
CA LEU A 179 7.89 19.95 13.78
C LEU A 179 6.95 20.67 14.78
N VAL A 180 5.94 20.00 15.33
CA VAL A 180 4.90 20.65 16.16
C VAL A 180 4.77 20.01 17.56
N LYS A 181 5.86 19.52 18.14
CA LYS A 181 5.88 19.16 19.56
C LYS A 181 6.98 19.86 20.31
#